data_AF-A0A832UGK2-F1
#
_entry.id   AF-A0A832UGK2-F1
#
_cell.length_a   1.000
_cell.length_b   1.000
_cell.length_c   1.000
_cell.angle_alpha   90.00
_cell.angle_beta   90.00
_cell.angle_gamma   90.00
#
_symmetry.space_group_name_H-M   'P 1'
#
loop_
_entity.id
_entity.type
_entity.pdbx_description
1 polymer ?
#
loop_
_entity_poly.entity_id
_entity_poly.type
_entity_poly.pdbx_seq_one_letter_code
_entity_poly.pdbx_strand_id
1 'polypeptide(L)'
;MIQERLIQTVISILLSAGYDVSERCLLRPRSFDLLASGKKGLVIIKIVSQIDSVSEEIAFDLEAMGHHLRAVPIIIGERARDAPLERSAVYLRYGLFAVAPSTLYDYLVEGVPPLVYASPGGLYVGIDGIRLREMRERHNLSLGDLAHILGVSRRTISKYESGMGTTLEMALKLEELFDEAIVQPIDLFIDRPYDLTESIYQNEIEEASPAGHLKEMGLELHPFRRAPFQVVALFEKNTIFACFGPAQKTVKRAALIGNLSQIAHARSLCILSDYHNEKKIGKTLVIGEEKLYSLEEGSDLINLIPE
;
A
#
# COMPACT_ATOMS: atom_id res chain seq x y z
N MET A 1 -16.72 -11.68 -14.50
CA MET A 1 -17.91 -11.26 -13.71
C MET A 1 -17.59 -11.08 -12.24
N ILE A 2 -17.03 -12.07 -11.54
CA ILE A 2 -16.75 -11.97 -10.08
C ILE A 2 -15.69 -10.91 -9.74
N GLN A 3 -14.52 -10.96 -10.38
CA GLN A 3 -13.44 -9.97 -10.13
C GLN A 3 -13.85 -8.54 -10.51
N GLU A 4 -14.68 -8.39 -11.56
CA GLU A 4 -15.19 -7.08 -11.97
C GLU A 4 -16.11 -6.48 -10.91
N ARG A 5 -17.03 -7.30 -10.37
CA ARG A 5 -17.89 -6.89 -9.26
C ARG A 5 -17.08 -6.49 -8.03
N LEU A 6 -16.07 -7.28 -7.67
CA LEU A 6 -15.19 -6.98 -6.54
C LEU A 6 -14.52 -5.61 -6.69
N ILE A 7 -14.01 -5.32 -7.89
CA ILE A 7 -13.36 -4.03 -8.15
C ILE A 7 -14.36 -2.87 -8.04
N GLN A 8 -15.58 -3.01 -8.59
CA GLN A 8 -16.61 -2.00 -8.45
C GLN A 8 -17.04 -1.77 -6.99
N THR A 9 -17.12 -2.84 -6.19
CA THR A 9 -17.37 -2.73 -4.75
C THR A 9 -16.28 -1.91 -4.06
N VAL A 10 -15.00 -2.22 -4.31
CA VAL A 10 -13.87 -1.49 -3.70
C VAL A 10 -13.85 -0.02 -4.11
N ILE A 11 -14.09 0.28 -5.39
CA ILE A 11 -14.21 1.67 -5.88
C ILE A 11 -15.35 2.40 -5.16
N SER A 12 -16.51 1.76 -5.02
CA SER A 12 -17.67 2.36 -4.35
C SER A 12 -17.39 2.67 -2.88
N ILE A 13 -16.67 1.78 -2.18
CA ILE A 13 -16.25 1.98 -0.78
C ILE A 13 -15.33 3.21 -0.68
N LEU A 14 -14.30 3.28 -1.52
CA LEU A 14 -13.34 4.38 -1.53
C LEU A 14 -14.01 5.73 -1.79
N LEU A 15 -14.89 5.80 -2.80
CA LEU A 15 -15.64 7.00 -3.12
C LEU A 15 -16.57 7.42 -1.97
N SER A 16 -17.23 6.45 -1.33
CA SER A 16 -18.09 6.72 -0.15
C SER A 16 -17.30 7.25 1.04
N ALA A 17 -16.04 6.82 1.18
CA ALA A 17 -15.11 7.34 2.19
C ALA A 17 -14.48 8.69 1.80
N GLY A 18 -14.82 9.25 0.64
CA GLY A 18 -14.31 10.53 0.15
C GLY A 18 -12.89 10.48 -0.42
N TYR A 19 -12.45 9.33 -0.94
CA TYR A 19 -11.20 9.22 -1.69
C TYR A 19 -11.43 9.56 -3.16
N ASP A 20 -10.46 10.26 -3.77
CA ASP A 20 -10.32 10.33 -5.21
C ASP A 20 -9.69 9.03 -5.71
N VAL A 21 -10.30 8.39 -6.72
CA VAL A 21 -9.89 7.06 -7.20
C VAL A 21 -9.41 7.14 -8.64
N SER A 22 -8.29 6.48 -8.93
CA SER A 22 -7.74 6.43 -10.29
C SER A 22 -8.57 5.58 -11.23
N GLU A 23 -8.37 5.78 -12.53
CA GLU A 23 -8.68 4.80 -13.54
C GLU A 23 -7.97 3.47 -13.25
N ARG A 24 -8.58 2.38 -13.67
CA ARG A 24 -8.04 1.03 -13.46
C ARG A 24 -6.83 0.79 -14.33
N CYS A 25 -5.78 0.24 -13.72
CA CYS A 25 -4.64 -0.27 -14.45
C CYS A 25 -5.02 -1.56 -15.18
N LEU A 26 -5.28 -1.47 -16.49
CA LEU A 26 -5.60 -2.63 -17.33
C LEU A 26 -4.37 -3.22 -18.03
N LEU A 27 -3.23 -2.52 -17.97
CA LEU A 27 -1.99 -2.95 -18.61
C LEU A 27 -1.43 -4.23 -17.95
N ARG A 28 -0.76 -5.07 -18.74
CA ARG A 28 -0.14 -6.32 -18.28
C ARG A 28 1.34 -6.33 -18.69
N PRO A 29 2.24 -6.83 -17.84
CA PRO A 29 2.01 -7.27 -16.46
C PRO A 29 1.74 -6.07 -15.52
N ARG A 30 1.04 -6.29 -14.39
CA ARG A 30 0.76 -5.24 -13.38
C ARG A 30 0.76 -5.73 -11.94
N SER A 31 1.24 -4.89 -11.02
CA SER A 31 1.32 -5.19 -9.59
C SER A 31 0.14 -4.62 -8.81
N PHE A 32 -0.38 -3.45 -9.18
CA PHE A 32 -1.58 -2.84 -8.58
C PHE A 32 -2.75 -2.75 -9.58
N ASP A 33 -3.96 -2.49 -9.08
CA ASP A 33 -5.16 -2.30 -9.90
C ASP A 33 -5.64 -0.85 -9.91
N LEU A 34 -5.49 -0.11 -8.81
CA LEU A 34 -5.83 1.32 -8.71
C LEU A 34 -5.02 2.05 -7.63
N LEU A 35 -4.96 3.37 -7.74
CA LEU A 35 -4.53 4.29 -6.69
C LEU A 35 -5.75 5.02 -6.14
N ALA A 36 -5.69 5.40 -4.87
CA ALA A 36 -6.68 6.31 -4.30
C ALA A 36 -6.03 7.28 -3.32
N SER A 37 -6.45 8.54 -3.33
CA SER A 37 -5.95 9.59 -2.44
C SER A 37 -7.08 10.15 -1.60
N GLY A 38 -6.84 10.34 -0.30
CA GLY A 38 -7.84 10.82 0.63
C GLY A 38 -7.21 11.35 1.91
N LYS A 39 -8.04 11.61 2.93
CA LYS A 39 -7.59 12.26 4.19
C LYS A 39 -6.48 11.51 4.92
N LYS A 40 -6.48 10.16 4.88
CA LYS A 40 -5.43 9.33 5.52
C LYS A 40 -4.17 9.17 4.65
N GLY A 41 -4.16 9.72 3.43
CA GLY A 41 -3.04 9.65 2.49
C GLY A 41 -3.33 8.84 1.23
N LEU A 42 -2.27 8.59 0.45
CA LEU A 42 -2.30 7.81 -0.78
C LEU A 42 -2.31 6.30 -0.47
N VAL A 43 -3.14 5.53 -1.15
CA VAL A 43 -3.21 4.07 -1.02
C VAL A 43 -3.03 3.41 -2.38
N ILE A 44 -2.20 2.37 -2.45
CA ILE A 44 -1.96 1.55 -3.63
C ILE A 44 -2.69 0.23 -3.44
N ILE A 45 -3.68 -0.05 -4.28
CA ILE A 45 -4.59 -1.18 -4.04
C ILE A 45 -4.38 -2.28 -5.07
N LYS A 46 -4.17 -3.49 -4.57
CA LYS A 46 -4.22 -4.74 -5.34
C LYS A 46 -5.51 -5.48 -5.04
N ILE A 47 -6.32 -5.77 -6.05
CA ILE A 47 -7.63 -6.40 -5.90
C ILE A 47 -7.61 -7.80 -6.52
N VAL A 48 -7.79 -8.81 -5.67
CA VAL A 48 -7.73 -10.23 -6.06
C VAL A 48 -8.84 -11.02 -5.37
N SER A 49 -9.45 -12.01 -6.04
CA SER A 49 -10.44 -12.85 -5.35
C SER A 49 -9.81 -13.73 -4.27
N GLN A 50 -8.55 -14.16 -4.46
CA GLN A 50 -7.79 -14.93 -3.47
C GLN A 50 -6.46 -14.25 -3.18
N ILE A 51 -6.19 -13.93 -1.91
CA ILE A 51 -4.99 -13.18 -1.53
C ILE A 51 -3.70 -13.98 -1.77
N ASP A 52 -3.77 -15.31 -1.77
CA ASP A 52 -2.64 -16.19 -2.10
C ASP A 52 -2.19 -16.09 -3.57
N SER A 53 -3.03 -15.54 -4.45
CA SER A 53 -2.67 -15.29 -5.86
C SER A 53 -1.68 -14.14 -6.05
N VAL A 54 -1.51 -13.29 -5.04
CA VAL A 54 -0.46 -12.25 -5.04
C VAL A 54 0.87 -12.95 -4.85
N SER A 55 1.78 -12.83 -5.82
CA SER A 55 3.15 -13.35 -5.72
C SER A 55 4.03 -12.43 -4.88
N GLU A 56 5.14 -12.98 -4.37
CA GLU A 56 6.17 -12.21 -3.65
C GLU A 56 6.67 -11.03 -4.46
N GLU A 57 6.93 -11.28 -5.74
CA GLU A 57 7.26 -10.29 -6.75
C GLU A 57 6.25 -9.12 -6.87
N ILE A 58 4.94 -9.39 -6.79
CA ILE A 58 3.92 -8.33 -6.81
C ILE A 58 3.93 -7.57 -5.47
N ALA A 59 4.06 -8.29 -4.36
CA ALA A 59 4.11 -7.67 -3.04
C ALA A 59 5.33 -6.76 -2.89
N PHE A 60 6.48 -7.20 -3.40
CA PHE A 60 7.70 -6.40 -3.46
C PHE A 60 7.51 -5.12 -4.27
N ASP A 61 6.95 -5.21 -5.48
CA ASP A 61 6.67 -4.03 -6.30
C ASP A 61 5.71 -3.06 -5.57
N LEU A 62 4.69 -3.58 -4.89
CA LEU A 62 3.73 -2.78 -4.12
C LEU A 62 4.41 -2.06 -2.96
N GLU A 63 5.28 -2.73 -2.20
CA GLU A 63 6.01 -2.10 -1.10
C GLU A 63 6.99 -1.03 -1.63
N ALA A 64 7.72 -1.33 -2.71
CA ALA A 64 8.62 -0.37 -3.33
C ALA A 64 7.87 0.88 -3.83
N MET A 65 6.73 0.71 -4.51
CA MET A 65 5.88 1.85 -4.88
C MET A 65 5.34 2.58 -3.64
N GLY A 66 4.92 1.84 -2.60
CA GLY A 66 4.46 2.42 -1.34
C GLY A 66 5.51 3.33 -0.71
N HIS A 67 6.75 2.88 -0.66
CA HIS A 67 7.88 3.64 -0.14
C HIS A 67 8.13 4.92 -0.94
N HIS A 68 8.33 4.82 -2.26
CA HIS A 68 8.71 5.97 -3.09
C HIS A 68 7.56 6.97 -3.29
N LEU A 69 6.31 6.53 -3.22
CA LEU A 69 5.13 7.39 -3.35
C LEU A 69 4.58 7.85 -2.00
N ARG A 70 5.19 7.44 -0.88
CA ARG A 70 4.66 7.64 0.48
C ARG A 70 3.19 7.20 0.59
N ALA A 71 2.91 6.06 -0.03
CA ALA A 71 1.59 5.47 -0.12
C ALA A 71 1.51 4.18 0.72
N VAL A 72 0.31 3.82 1.11
CA VAL A 72 0.03 2.57 1.82
C VAL A 72 -0.34 1.48 0.81
N PRO A 73 0.49 0.46 0.59
CA PRO A 73 0.10 -0.71 -0.18
C PRO A 73 -0.87 -1.58 0.63
N ILE A 74 -1.99 -1.94 0.00
CA ILE A 74 -2.99 -2.84 0.60
C ILE A 74 -3.52 -3.83 -0.43
N ILE A 75 -3.75 -5.07 0.02
CA ILE A 75 -4.40 -6.10 -0.76
C ILE A 75 -5.86 -6.18 -0.32
N ILE A 76 -6.79 -6.13 -1.27
CA ILE A 76 -8.20 -6.37 -1.02
C ILE A 76 -8.59 -7.68 -1.70
N GLY A 77 -9.16 -8.60 -0.92
CA GLY A 77 -9.63 -9.86 -1.49
C GLY A 77 -10.77 -10.52 -0.74
N GLU A 78 -11.32 -11.59 -1.32
CA GLU A 78 -12.51 -12.26 -0.77
C GLU A 78 -12.13 -13.50 0.04
N ARG A 79 -11.00 -14.14 -0.28
CA ARG A 79 -10.60 -15.44 0.28
C ARG A 79 -9.11 -15.56 0.55
N ALA A 80 -8.77 -16.40 1.52
CA ALA A 80 -7.44 -16.97 1.73
C ALA A 80 -7.56 -18.49 1.75
N ARG A 81 -6.78 -19.18 0.92
CA ARG A 81 -6.88 -20.63 0.71
C ARG A 81 -8.34 -21.03 0.43
N ASP A 82 -8.89 -21.91 1.25
CA ASP A 82 -10.24 -22.43 1.08
C ASP A 82 -11.31 -21.68 1.90
N ALA A 83 -10.95 -20.61 2.60
CA ALA A 83 -11.86 -19.85 3.48
C ALA A 83 -12.08 -18.40 3.00
N PRO A 84 -13.26 -17.81 3.23
CA PRO A 84 -13.45 -16.38 3.07
C PRO A 84 -12.56 -15.59 4.07
N LEU A 85 -12.20 -14.36 3.71
CA LEU A 85 -11.58 -13.46 4.69
C LEU A 85 -12.64 -13.02 5.70
N GLU A 86 -12.30 -13.12 6.97
CA GLU A 86 -13.18 -12.70 8.06
C GLU A 86 -13.31 -11.16 8.08
N ARG A 87 -14.54 -10.68 8.31
CA ARG A 87 -14.80 -9.26 8.54
C ARG A 87 -14.09 -8.82 9.83
N SER A 88 -13.57 -7.60 9.84
CA SER A 88 -12.83 -7.02 10.97
C SER A 88 -11.51 -7.73 11.31
N ALA A 89 -10.98 -8.57 10.40
CA ALA A 89 -9.66 -9.20 10.50
C ALA A 89 -8.69 -8.69 9.42
N VAL A 90 -7.41 -8.65 9.78
CA VAL A 90 -6.27 -8.32 8.92
C VAL A 90 -5.44 -9.58 8.68
N TYR A 91 -5.18 -9.89 7.42
CA TYR A 91 -4.31 -10.97 6.99
C TYR A 91 -2.98 -10.40 6.53
N LEU A 92 -1.94 -11.22 6.53
CA LEU A 92 -0.62 -10.87 5.98
C LEU A 92 -0.30 -11.68 4.74
N ARG A 93 0.12 -10.99 3.68
CA ARG A 93 0.65 -11.61 2.47
C ARG A 93 1.98 -10.96 2.12
N TYR A 94 3.09 -11.67 2.36
CA TYR A 94 4.45 -11.16 2.18
C TYR A 94 4.67 -9.80 2.88
N GLY A 95 4.23 -9.68 4.14
CA GLY A 95 4.32 -8.43 4.91
C GLY A 95 3.24 -7.39 4.62
N LEU A 96 2.50 -7.52 3.51
CA LEU A 96 1.41 -6.59 3.18
C LEU A 96 0.12 -6.96 3.91
N PHE A 97 -0.58 -5.94 4.39
CA PHE A 97 -1.95 -6.10 4.89
C PHE A 97 -2.89 -6.50 3.76
N ALA A 98 -3.70 -7.52 4.05
CA ALA A 98 -4.74 -8.04 3.20
C ALA A 98 -6.06 -8.09 3.96
N VAL A 99 -7.12 -7.48 3.43
CA VAL A 99 -8.43 -7.39 4.11
C VAL A 99 -9.59 -7.66 3.16
N ALA A 100 -10.73 -8.04 3.74
CA ALA A 100 -11.99 -8.16 3.03
C ALA A 100 -12.54 -6.76 2.63
N PRO A 101 -13.34 -6.65 1.55
CA PRO A 101 -14.05 -5.41 1.24
C PRO A 101 -14.92 -4.91 2.40
N SER A 102 -15.52 -5.82 3.18
CA SER A 102 -16.31 -5.47 4.36
C SER A 102 -15.45 -4.78 5.43
N THR A 103 -14.25 -5.31 5.72
CA THR A 103 -13.30 -4.66 6.64
C THR A 103 -12.83 -3.31 6.13
N LEU A 104 -12.62 -3.15 4.82
CA LEU A 104 -12.28 -1.86 4.21
C LEU A 104 -13.42 -0.85 4.38
N TYR A 105 -14.68 -1.27 4.19
CA TYR A 105 -15.85 -0.44 4.40
C TYR A 105 -15.98 0.00 5.86
N ASP A 106 -15.86 -0.95 6.80
CA ASP A 106 -15.92 -0.65 8.23
C ASP A 106 -14.84 0.38 8.62
N TYR A 107 -13.60 0.18 8.17
CA TYR A 107 -12.49 1.06 8.51
C TYR A 107 -12.61 2.46 7.89
N LEU A 108 -12.93 2.55 6.59
CA LEU A 108 -12.91 3.83 5.87
C LEU A 108 -14.22 4.62 5.95
N VAL A 109 -15.37 3.93 5.99
CA VAL A 109 -16.70 4.56 5.95
C VAL A 109 -17.31 4.65 7.33
N GLU A 110 -17.34 3.53 8.08
CA GLU A 110 -17.93 3.50 9.43
C GLU A 110 -16.96 3.99 10.52
N GLY A 111 -15.66 4.10 10.20
CA GLY A 111 -14.62 4.48 11.17
C GLY A 111 -14.37 3.40 12.22
N VAL A 112 -14.73 2.14 11.93
CA VAL A 112 -14.56 0.99 12.83
C VAL A 112 -13.32 0.19 12.41
N PRO A 113 -12.23 0.25 13.16
CA PRO A 113 -11.01 -0.46 12.81
C PRO A 113 -11.10 -1.97 13.07
N PRO A 114 -10.38 -2.79 12.29
CA PRO A 114 -10.22 -4.20 12.62
C PRO A 114 -9.44 -4.35 13.94
N LEU A 115 -9.73 -5.42 14.66
CA LEU A 115 -9.09 -5.73 15.96
C LEU A 115 -8.19 -6.96 15.89
N VAL A 116 -8.32 -7.74 14.82
CA VAL A 116 -7.82 -9.11 14.75
C VAL A 116 -6.78 -9.26 13.64
N TYR A 117 -5.67 -9.92 13.93
CA TYR A 117 -4.72 -10.47 12.97
C TYR A 117 -4.98 -11.96 12.74
N ALA A 118 -5.09 -12.35 11.48
CA ALA A 118 -5.17 -13.74 11.07
C ALA A 118 -3.78 -14.28 10.69
N SER A 119 -3.31 -15.28 11.42
CA SER A 119 -2.00 -15.92 11.23
C SER A 119 -2.12 -17.45 11.22
N PRO A 120 -1.11 -18.19 10.73
CA PRO A 120 -1.07 -19.63 10.90
C PRO A 120 -1.25 -19.99 12.39
N GLY A 121 -2.28 -20.80 12.69
CA GLY A 121 -2.62 -21.20 14.06
C GLY A 121 -3.77 -20.44 14.71
N GLY A 122 -4.33 -19.40 14.07
CA GLY A 122 -5.59 -18.80 14.51
C GLY A 122 -5.63 -17.27 14.43
N LEU A 123 -6.57 -16.71 15.20
CA LEU A 123 -6.83 -15.28 15.31
C LEU A 123 -6.11 -14.71 16.54
N TYR A 124 -5.43 -13.61 16.32
CA TYR A 124 -4.64 -12.90 17.33
C TYR A 124 -5.09 -11.46 17.44
N VAL A 125 -4.87 -10.83 18.58
CA VAL A 125 -5.22 -9.43 18.83
C VAL A 125 -4.09 -8.72 19.56
N GLY A 126 -3.96 -7.42 19.34
CA GLY A 126 -3.07 -6.56 20.13
C GLY A 126 -3.67 -6.32 21.52
N ILE A 127 -2.82 -6.25 22.55
CA ILE A 127 -3.25 -5.99 23.94
C ILE A 127 -2.65 -4.67 24.39
N ASP A 128 -3.48 -3.81 24.97
CA ASP A 128 -3.01 -2.64 25.70
C ASP A 128 -2.38 -3.09 27.02
N GLY A 129 -1.06 -3.30 26.97
CA GLY A 129 -0.30 -3.80 28.11
C GLY A 129 -0.30 -2.86 29.32
N ILE A 130 -0.38 -1.55 29.08
CA ILE A 130 -0.45 -0.55 30.14
C ILE A 130 -1.80 -0.67 30.84
N ARG A 131 -2.89 -0.69 30.07
CA ARG A 131 -4.23 -0.86 30.62
C ARG A 131 -4.39 -2.19 31.35
N LEU A 132 -3.86 -3.29 30.78
CA LEU A 132 -3.86 -4.61 31.43
C LEU A 132 -3.21 -4.56 32.82
N ARG A 133 -2.06 -3.90 32.92
CA ARG A 133 -1.36 -3.72 34.20
C ARG A 133 -2.20 -2.95 35.20
N GLU A 134 -2.81 -1.85 34.78
CA GLU A 134 -3.67 -1.03 35.63
C GLU A 134 -4.89 -1.79 36.16
N MET A 135 -5.58 -2.56 35.30
CA MET A 135 -6.71 -3.40 35.72
C MET A 135 -6.26 -4.47 36.72
N ARG A 136 -5.15 -5.16 36.43
CA ARG A 136 -4.61 -6.18 37.33
C ARG A 136 -4.30 -5.59 38.72
N GLU A 137 -3.62 -4.44 38.77
CA GLU A 137 -3.25 -3.78 40.02
C GLU A 137 -4.48 -3.25 40.78
N ARG A 138 -5.49 -2.67 40.09
CA ARG A 138 -6.77 -2.25 40.69
C ARG A 138 -7.52 -3.40 41.36
N HIS A 139 -7.43 -4.60 40.79
CA HIS A 139 -8.04 -5.82 41.32
C HIS A 139 -7.16 -6.52 42.38
N ASN A 140 -6.05 -5.91 42.82
CA ASN A 140 -5.09 -6.46 43.79
C ASN A 140 -4.52 -7.83 43.38
N LEU A 141 -4.39 -8.08 42.07
CA LEU A 141 -3.84 -9.34 41.56
C LEU A 141 -2.33 -9.19 41.32
N SER A 142 -1.54 -10.16 41.77
CA SER A 142 -0.15 -10.29 41.33
C SER A 142 -0.10 -10.86 39.90
N LEU A 143 1.06 -10.75 39.25
CA LEU A 143 1.30 -11.44 37.97
C LEU A 143 1.08 -12.96 38.08
N GLY A 144 1.31 -13.55 39.27
CA GLY A 144 1.09 -14.97 39.51
C GLY A 144 -0.39 -15.33 39.61
N ASP A 145 -1.18 -14.47 40.25
CA ASP A 145 -2.62 -14.70 40.43
C ASP A 145 -3.33 -14.66 39.07
N LEU A 146 -3.05 -13.63 38.26
CA LEU A 146 -3.62 -13.52 36.92
C LEU A 146 -3.16 -14.67 36.01
N ALA A 147 -1.89 -15.09 36.12
CA ALA A 147 -1.37 -16.23 35.38
C ALA A 147 -2.11 -17.54 35.75
N HIS A 148 -2.39 -17.74 37.04
CA HIS A 148 -3.16 -18.89 37.52
C HIS A 148 -4.60 -18.88 37.00
N ILE A 149 -5.29 -17.74 37.06
CA ILE A 149 -6.66 -17.57 36.55
C ILE A 149 -6.75 -17.90 35.06
N LEU A 150 -5.80 -17.41 34.26
CA LEU A 150 -5.79 -17.60 32.81
C LEU A 150 -5.18 -18.94 32.37
N GLY A 151 -4.60 -19.72 33.29
CA GLY A 151 -3.93 -20.98 32.98
C GLY A 151 -2.65 -20.80 32.13
N VAL A 152 -1.94 -19.67 32.31
CA VAL A 152 -0.70 -19.34 31.58
C VAL A 152 0.47 -19.14 32.53
N SER A 153 1.67 -18.91 31.99
CA SER A 153 2.84 -18.62 32.81
C SER A 153 2.86 -17.17 33.30
N ARG A 154 3.47 -16.90 34.47
CA ARG A 154 3.77 -15.53 34.93
C ARG A 154 4.51 -14.70 33.88
N ARG A 155 5.42 -15.33 33.13
CA ARG A 155 6.16 -14.69 32.03
C ARG A 155 5.23 -14.26 30.88
N THR A 156 4.17 -15.01 30.62
CA THR A 156 3.17 -14.68 29.60
C THR A 156 2.43 -13.40 29.96
N ILE A 157 1.94 -13.28 31.21
CA ILE A 157 1.29 -12.05 31.68
C ILE A 157 2.23 -10.85 31.59
N SER A 158 3.48 -11.02 32.02
CA SER A 158 4.50 -9.96 31.89
C SER A 158 4.71 -9.53 30.43
N LYS A 159 4.61 -10.46 29.47
CA LYS A 159 4.70 -10.14 28.03
C LYS A 159 3.46 -9.40 27.53
N TYR A 160 2.26 -9.79 27.95
CA TYR A 160 1.03 -9.05 27.62
C TYR A 160 1.10 -7.61 28.14
N GLU A 161 1.54 -7.41 29.38
CA GLU A 161 1.74 -6.06 29.94
C GLU A 161 2.85 -5.26 29.23
N SER A 162 3.73 -5.93 28.48
CA SER A 162 4.74 -5.31 27.64
C SER A 162 4.26 -5.03 26.21
N GLY A 163 2.96 -5.24 25.92
CA GLY A 163 2.36 -4.99 24.60
C GLY A 163 2.40 -6.16 23.63
N MET A 164 2.74 -7.38 24.09
CA MET A 164 2.66 -8.57 23.23
C MET A 164 1.20 -8.95 22.97
N GLY A 165 0.86 -9.13 21.69
CA GLY A 165 -0.44 -9.67 21.29
C GLY A 165 -0.70 -11.09 21.79
N THR A 166 -1.96 -11.51 21.76
CA THR A 166 -2.40 -12.83 22.24
C THR A 166 -3.49 -13.41 21.35
N THR A 167 -3.92 -14.64 21.60
CA THR A 167 -5.05 -15.25 20.88
C THR A 167 -6.35 -14.53 21.23
N LEU A 168 -7.30 -14.49 20.30
CA LEU A 168 -8.63 -13.91 20.55
C LEU A 168 -9.31 -14.52 21.79
N GLU A 169 -9.20 -15.84 21.98
CA GLU A 169 -9.75 -16.53 23.15
C GLU A 169 -9.17 -15.99 24.47
N MET A 170 -7.87 -15.73 24.52
CA MET A 170 -7.23 -15.22 25.74
C MET A 170 -7.63 -13.77 26.03
N ALA A 171 -7.79 -12.96 24.97
CA ALA A 171 -8.27 -11.60 25.11
C ALA A 171 -9.70 -11.56 25.65
N LEU A 172 -10.60 -12.40 25.14
CA LEU A 172 -11.97 -12.52 25.65
C LEU A 172 -11.99 -12.90 27.14
N LYS A 173 -11.16 -13.87 27.57
CA LYS A 173 -11.05 -14.23 28.99
C LYS A 173 -10.59 -13.07 29.87
N LEU A 174 -9.67 -12.25 29.38
CA LEU A 174 -9.20 -11.07 30.09
C LEU A 174 -10.30 -9.99 30.17
N GLU A 175 -10.99 -9.71 29.06
CA GLU A 175 -12.09 -8.74 29.05
C GLU A 175 -13.26 -9.20 29.93
N GLU A 176 -13.61 -10.49 29.93
CA GLU A 176 -14.61 -11.08 30.83
C GLU A 176 -14.19 -11.00 32.31
N LEU A 177 -12.91 -11.21 32.61
CA LEU A 177 -12.41 -11.15 33.98
C LEU A 177 -12.47 -9.74 34.57
N PHE A 178 -12.18 -8.72 33.76
CA PHE A 178 -12.09 -7.33 34.20
C PHE A 178 -13.32 -6.49 33.86
N ASP A 179 -14.25 -7.00 33.04
CA ASP A 179 -15.40 -6.27 32.48
C ASP A 179 -14.99 -4.96 31.78
N GLU A 180 -13.85 -5.00 31.08
CA GLU A 180 -13.23 -3.84 30.44
C GLU A 180 -12.55 -4.25 29.13
N ALA A 181 -12.66 -3.39 28.11
CA ALA A 181 -12.01 -3.62 26.82
C ALA A 181 -10.49 -3.41 26.90
N ILE A 182 -9.71 -4.34 26.36
CA ILE A 182 -8.24 -4.35 26.42
C ILE A 182 -7.60 -4.44 25.04
N VAL A 183 -8.36 -4.86 24.04
CA VAL A 183 -7.87 -5.10 22.69
C VAL A 183 -7.59 -3.78 21.99
N GLN A 184 -6.41 -3.69 21.38
CA GLN A 184 -6.01 -2.52 20.60
C GLN A 184 -6.54 -2.62 19.16
N PRO A 185 -7.08 -1.52 18.62
CA PRO A 185 -7.43 -1.47 17.20
C PRO A 185 -6.19 -1.50 16.31
N ILE A 186 -6.37 -2.02 15.10
CA ILE A 186 -5.34 -2.04 14.06
C ILE A 186 -5.62 -0.91 13.08
N ASP A 187 -4.71 0.05 12.98
CA ASP A 187 -4.75 1.07 11.94
C ASP A 187 -4.09 0.53 10.66
N LEU A 188 -4.91 0.32 9.62
CA LEU A 188 -4.47 -0.21 8.33
C LEU A 188 -3.40 0.64 7.62
N PHE A 189 -3.26 1.92 7.98
CA PHE A 189 -2.34 2.87 7.36
C PHE A 189 -1.05 3.06 8.19
N ILE A 190 -1.06 2.72 9.48
CA ILE A 190 0.03 3.00 10.42
C ILE A 190 0.71 1.72 10.92
N ASP A 191 -0.07 0.72 11.33
CA ASP A 191 0.45 -0.44 12.08
C ASP A 191 1.05 -1.55 11.19
N ARG A 192 1.42 -1.20 9.95
CA ARG A 192 1.97 -2.18 9.01
C ARG A 192 3.34 -2.67 9.50
N PRO A 193 3.61 -3.99 9.46
CA PRO A 193 4.95 -4.51 9.72
C PRO A 193 5.90 -3.98 8.65
N TYR A 194 6.71 -3.00 9.04
CA TYR A 194 7.66 -2.34 8.15
C TYR A 194 8.93 -3.18 8.06
N ASP A 195 8.85 -4.33 7.40
CA ASP A 195 10.00 -5.22 7.19
C ASP A 195 10.09 -5.63 5.73
N LEU A 196 10.62 -4.72 4.91
CA LEU A 196 11.37 -5.14 3.73
C LEU A 196 12.75 -4.47 3.79
N THR A 197 13.72 -5.30 4.16
CA THR A 197 15.15 -5.09 3.91
C THR A 197 15.38 -4.61 2.48
N GLU A 198 16.26 -3.63 2.35
CA GLU A 198 16.76 -2.96 1.14
C GLU A 198 17.24 -3.92 0.03
N SER A 199 16.34 -4.67 -0.60
CA SER A 199 16.61 -5.32 -1.88
C SER A 199 15.79 -4.66 -2.98
N ILE A 200 15.71 -3.31 -2.95
CA ILE A 200 15.24 -2.53 -4.10
C ILE A 200 15.97 -3.07 -5.31
N TYR A 201 15.22 -3.65 -6.26
CA TYR A 201 15.76 -4.12 -7.53
C TYR A 201 16.62 -2.99 -8.11
N GLN A 202 17.95 -3.13 -7.99
CA GLN A 202 18.89 -2.37 -8.79
C GLN A 202 18.80 -2.95 -10.20
N ASN A 203 17.71 -2.62 -10.90
CA ASN A 203 17.75 -2.74 -12.35
C ASN A 203 18.79 -1.74 -12.81
N GLU A 204 19.86 -2.23 -13.43
CA GLU A 204 20.84 -1.36 -14.08
C GLU A 204 20.10 -0.46 -15.07
N ILE A 205 20.20 0.84 -14.84
CA ILE A 205 19.70 1.85 -15.77
C ILE A 205 20.78 1.99 -16.83
N GLU A 206 20.40 1.73 -18.08
CA GLU A 206 21.31 1.91 -19.21
C GLU A 206 21.67 3.40 -19.34
N GLU A 207 22.97 3.72 -19.29
CA GLU A 207 23.48 5.10 -19.29
C GLU A 207 23.06 5.87 -20.56
N ALA A 208 23.13 5.23 -21.73
CA ALA A 208 22.76 5.83 -23.01
C ALA A 208 21.24 5.83 -23.31
N SER A 209 20.39 5.69 -22.29
CA SER A 209 18.93 5.68 -22.43
C SER A 209 18.30 7.00 -21.96
N PRO A 210 17.04 7.29 -22.34
CA PRO A 210 16.30 8.40 -21.76
C PRO A 210 16.25 8.39 -20.22
N ALA A 211 16.25 7.19 -19.60
CA ALA A 211 16.34 7.07 -18.15
C ALA A 211 17.73 7.40 -17.62
N GLY A 212 18.80 7.03 -18.33
CA GLY A 212 20.16 7.44 -18.02
C GLY A 212 20.31 8.96 -18.03
N HIS A 213 19.78 9.64 -19.05
CA HIS A 213 19.80 11.10 -19.13
C HIS A 213 19.06 11.77 -17.95
N LEU A 214 17.89 11.25 -17.55
CA LEU A 214 17.20 11.75 -16.35
C LEU A 214 18.06 11.62 -15.08
N LYS A 215 18.85 10.55 -14.96
CA LYS A 215 19.77 10.36 -13.83
C LYS A 215 20.91 11.38 -13.87
N GLU A 216 21.47 11.65 -15.05
CA GLU A 216 22.51 12.67 -15.26
C GLU A 216 22.02 14.08 -14.90
N MET A 217 20.76 14.39 -15.20
CA MET A 217 20.08 15.62 -14.80
C MET A 217 19.83 15.73 -13.28
N GLY A 218 20.25 14.74 -12.50
CA GLY A 218 20.17 14.73 -11.04
C GLY A 218 18.87 14.15 -10.46
N LEU A 219 18.04 13.46 -11.26
CA LEU A 219 16.85 12.80 -10.74
C LEU A 219 17.21 11.45 -10.11
N GLU A 220 16.62 11.16 -8.96
CA GLU A 220 16.66 9.82 -8.36
C GLU A 220 15.61 8.94 -9.05
N LEU A 221 16.03 7.78 -9.57
CA LEU A 221 15.17 6.94 -10.42
C LEU A 221 14.87 5.59 -9.78
N HIS A 222 13.59 5.24 -9.77
CA HIS A 222 13.08 3.96 -9.29
C HIS A 222 12.34 3.22 -10.41
N PRO A 223 12.95 2.19 -11.01
CA PRO A 223 12.36 1.47 -12.14
C PRO A 223 11.29 0.47 -11.71
N PHE A 224 10.20 0.40 -12.48
CA PHE A 224 9.08 -0.53 -12.26
C PHE A 224 8.72 -1.30 -13.53
N ARG A 225 8.67 -2.62 -13.43
CA ARG A 225 8.33 -3.51 -14.56
C ARG A 225 6.83 -3.78 -14.70
N ARG A 226 6.08 -3.65 -13.61
CA ARG A 226 4.65 -4.00 -13.50
C ARG A 226 3.79 -2.80 -13.14
N ALA A 227 4.14 -1.66 -13.69
CA ALA A 227 3.41 -0.41 -13.55
C ALA A 227 3.12 0.18 -14.95
N PRO A 228 2.10 1.05 -15.07
CA PRO A 228 1.82 1.77 -16.32
C PRO A 228 2.93 2.76 -16.67
N PHE A 229 3.69 3.25 -15.69
CA PHE A 229 4.97 3.93 -15.87
C PHE A 229 6.13 2.93 -15.80
N GLN A 230 7.27 3.28 -16.38
CA GLN A 230 8.49 2.47 -16.33
C GLN A 230 9.44 2.93 -15.22
N VAL A 231 9.37 4.20 -14.85
CA VAL A 231 10.22 4.80 -13.81
C VAL A 231 9.39 5.79 -13.00
N VAL A 232 9.59 5.79 -11.68
CA VAL A 232 9.25 6.92 -10.81
C VAL A 232 10.54 7.71 -10.61
N ALA A 233 10.54 8.97 -11.01
CA ALA A 233 11.67 9.87 -10.84
C ALA A 233 11.37 10.88 -9.74
N LEU A 234 12.31 11.08 -8.82
CA LEU A 234 12.22 12.05 -7.73
C LEU A 234 13.21 13.18 -7.98
N PHE A 235 12.73 14.41 -7.87
CA PHE A 235 13.56 15.61 -7.95
C PHE A 235 13.06 16.64 -6.94
N GLU A 236 13.87 16.94 -5.94
CA GLU A 236 13.48 17.77 -4.80
C GLU A 236 12.18 17.28 -4.13
N LYS A 237 11.07 18.01 -4.27
CA LYS A 237 9.74 17.66 -3.76
C LYS A 237 8.79 17.11 -4.83
N ASN A 238 9.27 16.97 -6.06
CA ASN A 238 8.46 16.52 -7.19
C ASN A 238 8.66 15.03 -7.43
N THR A 239 7.55 14.34 -7.67
CA THR A 239 7.50 12.97 -8.15
C THR A 239 7.04 12.97 -9.60
N ILE A 240 7.70 12.24 -10.48
CA ILE A 240 7.36 12.13 -11.90
C ILE A 240 7.14 10.67 -12.27
N PHE A 241 5.99 10.35 -12.86
CA PHE A 241 5.75 9.07 -13.50
C PHE A 241 6.21 9.13 -14.95
N ALA A 242 7.31 8.45 -15.25
CA ALA A 242 7.97 8.48 -16.54
C ALA A 242 7.73 7.18 -17.34
N CYS A 243 7.50 7.34 -18.65
CA CYS A 243 7.36 6.23 -19.58
C CYS A 243 8.15 6.49 -20.88
N PHE A 244 8.70 5.43 -21.49
CA PHE A 244 9.64 5.53 -22.61
C PHE A 244 9.29 4.53 -23.71
N GLY A 245 9.51 4.93 -24.97
CA GLY A 245 9.49 4.04 -26.13
C GLY A 245 8.58 4.50 -27.27
N PRO A 246 8.29 3.65 -28.26
CA PRO A 246 7.65 4.06 -29.50
C PRO A 246 6.25 4.66 -29.31
N ALA A 247 5.94 5.68 -30.10
CA ALA A 247 4.70 6.48 -30.04
C ALA A 247 3.44 5.61 -29.93
N GLN A 248 3.33 4.56 -30.76
CA GLN A 248 2.15 3.71 -30.82
C GLN A 248 1.84 2.98 -29.50
N LYS A 249 2.87 2.60 -28.73
CA LYS A 249 2.72 1.92 -27.43
C LYS A 249 2.57 2.92 -26.30
N THR A 250 3.39 3.97 -26.32
CA THR A 250 3.56 4.91 -25.21
C THR A 250 2.37 5.88 -25.11
N VAL A 251 1.84 6.36 -26.24
CA VAL A 251 0.66 7.23 -26.27
C VAL A 251 -0.57 6.59 -25.62
N LYS A 252 -0.73 5.27 -25.75
CA LYS A 252 -1.83 4.53 -25.09
C LYS A 252 -1.72 4.52 -23.57
N ARG A 253 -0.50 4.64 -23.03
CA ARG A 253 -0.23 4.67 -21.58
C ARG A 253 -0.36 6.09 -21.03
N ALA A 254 -0.09 7.11 -21.85
CA ALA A 254 -0.03 8.51 -21.41
C ALA A 254 -1.29 8.99 -20.69
N ALA A 255 -2.50 8.63 -21.18
CA ALA A 255 -3.75 9.02 -20.52
C ALA A 255 -3.87 8.39 -19.11
N LEU A 256 -3.63 7.08 -18.99
CA LEU A 256 -3.68 6.37 -17.72
C LEU A 256 -2.62 6.88 -16.73
N ILE A 257 -1.38 7.11 -17.19
CA ILE A 257 -0.32 7.66 -16.35
C ILE A 257 -0.71 9.06 -15.85
N GLY A 258 -1.31 9.90 -16.70
CA GLY A 258 -1.76 11.24 -16.31
C GLY A 258 -2.88 11.22 -15.29
N ASN A 259 -3.80 10.25 -15.38
CA ASN A 259 -4.81 10.04 -14.35
C ASN A 259 -4.18 9.59 -13.03
N LEU A 260 -3.26 8.63 -13.07
CA LEU A 260 -2.57 8.13 -11.87
C LEU A 260 -1.72 9.21 -11.20
N SER A 261 -1.01 10.02 -11.98
CA SER A 261 -0.17 11.09 -11.46
C SER A 261 -1.02 12.15 -10.77
N GLN A 262 -2.21 12.47 -11.30
CA GLN A 262 -3.14 13.36 -10.64
C GLN A 262 -3.58 12.85 -9.26
N ILE A 263 -3.92 11.56 -9.15
CA ILE A 263 -4.30 10.95 -7.86
C ILE A 263 -3.11 10.92 -6.89
N ALA A 264 -1.91 10.67 -7.39
CA ALA A 264 -0.69 10.61 -6.58
C ALA A 264 -0.07 11.98 -6.28
N HIS A 265 -0.67 13.09 -6.73
CA HIS A 265 -0.06 14.43 -6.71
C HIS A 265 1.35 14.48 -7.32
N ALA A 266 1.54 13.69 -8.37
CA ALA A 266 2.75 13.57 -9.15
C ALA A 266 2.57 14.20 -10.54
N ARG A 267 3.70 14.48 -11.18
CA ARG A 267 3.78 14.87 -12.58
C ARG A 267 3.86 13.64 -13.48
N SER A 268 3.53 13.77 -14.76
CA SER A 268 3.64 12.67 -15.71
C SER A 268 4.33 13.07 -17.01
N LEU A 269 5.25 12.21 -17.43
CA LEU A 269 6.12 12.40 -18.59
C LEU A 269 6.15 11.12 -19.43
N CYS A 270 6.00 11.28 -20.74
CA CYS A 270 6.27 10.19 -21.66
C CYS A 270 7.20 10.65 -22.79
N ILE A 271 8.27 9.89 -22.99
CA ILE A 271 9.33 10.19 -23.95
C ILE A 271 9.25 9.18 -25.08
N LEU A 272 9.18 9.70 -26.31
CA LEU A 272 8.95 8.93 -27.52
C LEU A 272 10.20 8.92 -28.40
N SER A 273 10.61 7.73 -28.85
CA SER A 273 11.80 7.53 -29.68
C SER A 273 11.62 7.97 -31.14
N ASP A 274 10.38 7.98 -31.64
CA ASP A 274 10.00 8.24 -33.04
C ASP A 274 9.11 9.49 -33.18
N TYR A 275 9.35 10.50 -32.32
CA TYR A 275 8.55 11.72 -32.25
C TYR A 275 9.47 12.93 -32.06
N HIS A 276 9.20 14.01 -32.82
CA HIS A 276 10.01 15.23 -32.79
C HIS A 276 9.26 16.45 -32.24
N ASN A 277 8.02 16.26 -31.78
CA ASN A 277 7.17 17.34 -31.33
C ASN A 277 6.92 17.24 -29.81
N GLU A 278 6.19 18.22 -29.30
CA GLU A 278 5.66 18.25 -27.94
C GLU A 278 4.13 18.28 -28.01
N LYS A 279 3.47 17.52 -27.14
CA LYS A 279 2.03 17.63 -26.94
C LYS A 279 1.63 17.21 -25.53
N LYS A 280 0.40 17.54 -25.17
CA LYS A 280 -0.23 17.10 -23.92
C LYS A 280 -1.31 16.06 -24.19
N ILE A 281 -1.30 14.97 -23.43
CA ILE A 281 -2.37 13.96 -23.41
C ILE A 281 -2.90 13.86 -21.99
N GLY A 282 -4.11 14.38 -21.75
CA GLY A 282 -4.64 14.53 -20.40
C GLY A 282 -3.72 15.44 -19.58
N LYS A 283 -3.14 14.92 -18.49
CA LYS A 283 -2.13 15.61 -17.68
C LYS A 283 -0.69 15.28 -18.03
N THR A 284 -0.47 14.35 -18.96
CA THR A 284 0.87 13.86 -19.31
C THR A 284 1.51 14.70 -20.41
N LEU A 285 2.72 15.19 -20.12
CA LEU A 285 3.60 15.77 -21.12
C LEU A 285 4.17 14.65 -22.00
N VAL A 286 4.07 14.80 -23.31
CA VAL A 286 4.62 13.87 -24.29
C VAL A 286 5.62 14.61 -25.16
N ILE A 287 6.89 14.18 -25.10
CA ILE A 287 8.00 14.79 -25.84
C ILE A 287 8.80 13.73 -26.61
N GLY A 288 9.56 14.18 -27.60
CA GLY A 288 10.61 13.40 -28.25
C GLY A 288 11.87 13.27 -27.38
N GLU A 289 12.68 12.26 -27.67
CA GLU A 289 14.01 12.11 -27.05
C GLU A 289 14.92 13.31 -27.29
N GLU A 290 14.92 13.88 -28.51
CA GLU A 290 15.71 15.09 -28.83
C GLU A 290 15.40 16.26 -27.89
N LYS A 291 14.13 16.42 -27.51
CA LYS A 291 13.70 17.46 -26.58
C LYS A 291 14.20 17.18 -25.17
N LEU A 292 14.20 15.93 -24.72
CA LEU A 292 14.76 15.54 -23.43
C LEU A 292 16.27 15.82 -23.39
N TYR A 293 17.01 15.39 -24.41
CA TYR A 293 18.47 15.55 -24.47
C TYR A 293 18.92 17.01 -24.60
N SER A 294 18.01 17.93 -24.97
CA SER A 294 18.28 19.37 -24.95
C SER A 294 18.22 20.00 -23.55
N LEU A 295 17.76 19.26 -22.53
CA LEU A 295 17.66 19.72 -21.15
C LEU A 295 18.88 19.26 -20.36
N GLU A 296 19.47 20.15 -19.56
CA GLU A 296 20.69 19.88 -18.79
C GLU A 296 20.38 19.61 -17.31
N GLU A 297 19.38 20.28 -16.74
CA GLU A 297 19.05 20.16 -15.32
C GLU A 297 17.63 19.61 -15.07
N GLY A 298 17.45 18.87 -13.97
CA GLY A 298 16.14 18.39 -13.55
C GLY A 298 15.11 19.52 -13.32
N SER A 299 15.58 20.71 -12.94
CA SER A 299 14.78 21.93 -12.80
C SER A 299 14.10 22.33 -14.11
N ASP A 300 14.80 22.25 -15.24
CA ASP A 300 14.27 22.54 -16.58
C ASP A 300 13.15 21.58 -16.95
N LEU A 301 13.34 20.29 -16.65
CA LEU A 301 12.33 19.27 -16.91
C LEU A 301 11.06 19.50 -16.08
N ILE A 302 11.23 19.82 -14.79
CA ILE A 302 10.10 20.13 -13.91
C ILE A 302 9.31 21.33 -14.44
N ASN A 303 9.98 22.39 -14.87
CA ASN A 303 9.32 23.58 -15.43
C ASN A 303 8.54 23.29 -16.72
N LEU A 304 8.97 22.28 -17.49
CA LEU A 304 8.30 21.86 -18.71
C LEU A 304 7.03 21.03 -18.43
N ILE A 305 7.06 20.18 -17.39
CA ILE A 305 5.93 19.28 -17.09
C ILE A 305 4.84 20.06 -16.35
N PRO A 306 3.58 20.07 -16.84
CA PRO A 306 2.48 20.73 -16.16
C PRO A 306 2.21 20.13 -14.78
N GLU A 307 1.70 20.95 -13.85
CA GLU A 307 1.04 20.47 -12.62
C GLU A 307 -0.29 19.74 -12.90
#